data_AF-A0A3R9NYN6-F1
#
_entry.id   AF-A0A3R9NYN6-F1
#
_cell.length_a   1.000
_cell.length_b   1.000
_cell.length_c   1.000
_cell.angle_alpha   90.00
_cell.angle_beta   90.00
_cell.angle_gamma   90.00
#
_symmetry.space_group_name_H-M   'P 1'
#
loop_
_entity.id
_entity.type
_entity.pdbx_description
1 polymer ?
#
loop_
_entity_poly.entity_id
_entity_poly.type
_entity_poly.pdbx_seq_one_letter_code
_entity_poly.pdbx_strand_id
1 'polypeptide(L)' 'MVPHGAGQSMSRRGNCYDNAHAESSWSCFKAELLDGGRFPGLTEARLEISHHIA' A
#
# COMPACT_ATOMS: atom_id res chain seq x y z
N MET A 1 11.22 -1.72 23.74
CA MET A 1 10.68 -0.34 23.74
C MET A 1 10.76 0.19 22.32
N VAL A 2 9.68 0.78 21.81
CA VAL A 2 9.67 1.38 20.46
C VAL A 2 10.13 2.84 20.60
N PRO A 3 11.22 3.26 19.93
CA PRO A 3 11.95 4.48 20.29
C PRO A 3 11.19 5.82 20.11
N HIS A 4 9.95 5.80 19.62
CA HIS A 4 9.16 7.01 19.34
C HIS A 4 7.69 6.89 19.77
N GLY A 5 7.35 5.91 20.62
CA GLY A 5 5.96 5.66 21.06
C GLY A 5 5.02 5.07 19.99
N ALA A 6 5.43 5.04 18.73
CA ALA A 6 4.67 4.45 17.63
C ALA A 6 4.91 2.93 17.52
N GLY A 7 4.05 2.12 18.11
CA GLY A 7 4.07 0.66 17.92
C GLY A 7 3.59 0.25 16.52
N GLN A 8 4.18 -0.80 15.94
CA GLN A 8 3.67 -1.35 14.69
C GLN A 8 2.24 -1.85 14.90
N SER A 9 1.29 -1.33 14.12
CA SER A 9 -0.07 -1.86 14.05
C SER A 9 -0.06 -3.16 13.24
N MET A 10 0.45 -4.23 13.84
CA MET A 10 0.27 -5.56 13.28
C MET A 10 -1.20 -5.93 13.51
N SER A 11 -1.95 -6.19 12.43
CA SER A 11 -3.32 -6.72 12.52
C SER A 11 -3.33 -7.84 13.55
N ARG A 12 -4.04 -7.61 14.66
CA ARG A 12 -4.12 -8.60 15.74
C ARG A 12 -4.86 -9.81 15.18
N ARG A 13 -4.46 -11.02 15.56
CA ARG A 13 -5.18 -12.24 15.18
C ARG A 13 -6.67 -12.07 15.54
N GLY A 14 -7.56 -12.04 14.53
CA GLY A 14 -9.00 -11.81 14.72
C GLY A 14 -9.51 -10.38 14.52
N ASN A 15 -8.65 -9.39 14.28
CA ASN A 15 -9.04 -8.03 13.87
C ASN A 15 -8.37 -7.63 12.54
N CYS A 16 -8.98 -8.00 11.42
CA CYS A 16 -8.54 -7.62 10.09
C CYS A 16 -8.86 -6.15 9.73
N TYR A 17 -9.75 -5.49 10.51
CA TYR A 17 -10.17 -4.13 10.23
C TYR A 17 -8.99 -3.13 10.27
N ASP A 18 -8.02 -3.37 11.16
CA ASP A 18 -6.81 -2.55 11.27
C ASP A 18 -6.01 -2.49 9.95
N ASN A 19 -6.08 -3.55 9.13
CA ASN A 19 -5.41 -3.62 7.82
C ASN A 19 -6.38 -3.35 6.65
N ALA A 20 -7.69 -3.35 6.88
CA ALA A 20 -8.69 -3.30 5.81
C ALA A 20 -8.53 -2.07 4.90
N HIS A 21 -8.21 -0.91 5.48
CA HIS A 21 -7.92 0.30 4.70
C HIS A 21 -6.68 0.13 3.82
N ALA A 22 -5.59 -0.40 4.36
CA ALA A 22 -4.35 -0.61 3.60
C ALA A 22 -4.55 -1.67 2.50
N GLU A 23 -5.26 -2.76 2.78
CA GLU A 23 -5.59 -3.81 1.81
C GLU A 23 -6.49 -3.29 0.69
N SER A 24 -7.52 -2.51 1.04
CA SER A 24 -8.43 -1.91 0.06
C SER A 24 -7.68 -0.96 -0.87
N SER A 25 -6.89 -0.04 -0.31
CA SER A 25 -6.07 0.89 -1.09
C SER A 25 -5.08 0.14 -1.99
N TRP A 26 -4.44 -0.91 -1.49
CA TRP A 26 -3.52 -1.72 -2.28
C TRP A 26 -4.21 -2.51 -3.40
N SER A 27 -5.44 -2.98 -3.17
CA SER A 27 -6.23 -3.63 -4.21
C SER A 27 -6.62 -2.64 -5.31
N CYS A 28 -7.04 -1.43 -4.94
CA CYS A 28 -7.37 -0.34 -5.86
C CYS A 28 -6.15 0.06 -6.70
N PHE A 29 -5.02 0.31 -6.03
CA PHE A 29 -3.73 0.61 -6.65
C PHE A 29 -3.37 -0.41 -7.74
N LYS A 30 -3.43 -1.71 -7.42
CA LYS A 30 -3.08 -2.76 -8.39
C LYS A 30 -4.07 -2.82 -9.55
N ALA A 31 -5.36 -2.58 -9.30
CA ALA A 31 -6.36 -2.57 -10.35
C ALA A 31 -6.17 -1.38 -11.31
N GLU A 32 -5.87 -0.20 -10.78
CA GLU A 32 -5.74 1.03 -11.57
C GLU A 32 -4.41 1.14 -12.31
N LEU A 33 -3.29 0.84 -11.63
CA LEU A 33 -1.94 1.10 -12.16
C LEU A 33 -1.29 -0.12 -12.81
N LEU A 34 -1.65 -1.32 -12.38
CA LEU A 34 -1.05 -2.54 -12.93
C LEU A 34 -1.98 -3.22 -13.93
N ASP A 35 -3.29 -3.26 -13.68
CA ASP A 35 -4.27 -4.00 -14.50
C ASP A 35 -3.79 -5.44 -14.85
N GLY A 36 -3.18 -6.12 -13.86
CA GLY A 36 -2.58 -7.45 -14.04
C GLY A 36 -1.21 -7.48 -14.75
N GLY A 37 -0.69 -6.32 -15.16
CA GLY A 37 0.59 -6.13 -15.81
C GLY A 37 1.71 -5.65 -14.87
N ARG A 38 2.71 -5.01 -15.48
CA ARG A 38 3.90 -4.47 -14.80
C ARG A 38 4.25 -3.11 -15.39
N PHE A 39 4.92 -2.27 -14.59
CA PHE A 39 5.51 -1.05 -15.12
C PHE A 39 6.63 -1.38 -16.15
N PRO A 40 6.80 -0.56 -17.20
CA PRO A 40 7.88 -0.72 -18.17
C PRO A 40 9.28 -0.62 -17.56
N GLY A 41 9.43 0.17 -16.50
CA GLY A 41 10.68 0.44 -15.82
C GLY A 41 10.48 1.13 -14.47
N LEU A 42 11.59 1.26 -13.73
CA LEU A 42 11.56 1.86 -12.39
C LEU A 42 11.23 3.36 -12.43
N THR A 43 11.63 4.06 -13.48
CA THR A 43 11.36 5.50 -13.64
C THR A 43 9.87 5.75 -13.83
N GLU A 44 9.24 5.00 -14.72
CA GLU A 44 7.81 5.05 -15.00
C GLU A 44 7.01 4.65 -13.75
N ALA A 45 7.42 3.58 -13.06
CA ALA A 45 6.80 3.18 -11.80
C ALA A 45 6.82 4.32 -10.76
N ARG A 46 7.97 4.99 -10.58
CA ARG A 46 8.09 6.08 -9.60
C ARG A 46 7.20 7.27 -9.95
N LEU A 47 7.12 7.64 -11.23
CA LEU A 47 6.29 8.75 -11.69
C LEU A 47 4.81 8.44 -11.45
N GLU A 48 4.32 7.32 -11.97
CA GLU A 48 2.91 6.93 -11.88
C GLU A 48 2.47 6.71 -10.43
N ILE A 49 3.30 6.06 -9.60
CA ILE A 49 3.03 5.91 -8.17
C ILE A 49 2.95 7.27 -7.48
N SER A 50 3.87 8.19 -7.78
CA SER A 50 3.87 9.52 -7.15
C SER A 50 2.61 10.33 -7.48
N HIS A 51 2.07 10.17 -8.69
CA HIS A 51 0.83 10.83 -9.11
C HIS A 51 -0.40 10.21 -8.44
N HIS A 52 -0.40 8.90 -8.20
CA HIS A 52 -1.53 8.20 -7.58
C HIS A 52 -1.63 8.41 -6.07
N ILE A 53 -0.52 8.67 -5.37
CA ILE A 53 -0.49 8.88 -3.91
C ILE A 53 -0.56 10.35 -3.49
N ALA A 54 -0.51 11.29 -4.45
CA ALA A 54 -0.57 12.74 -4.20
C ALA A 54 -2.01 13.20 -3.92
#